data_AF-A0A816BNP6-F1
#
_entry.id   AF-A0A816BNP6-F1
#
_cell.length_a   1.000
_cell.length_b   1.000
_cell.length_c   1.000
_cell.angle_alpha   90.00
_cell.angle_beta   90.00
_cell.angle_gamma   90.00
#
_symmetry.space_group_name_H-M   'P 1'
#
loop_
_entity.id
_entity.type
_entity.pdbx_description
1 polymer ?
#
loop_
_entity_poly.entity_id
_entity_poly.type
_entity_poly.pdbx_seq_one_letter_code
_entity_poly.pdbx_strand_id
1 'polypeptide(L)'
;MNHVNSYGIIRGLQFASFVVQYFGLVLDLLVLGLQRASDMAGLPQMPNDSLTFQEVVVETAHPIRRFCRYIDRLHIFFCFTAEEARDLIQRYLTEHPDPNNENIVGYNNNRCWPRDARRLSLEY
;
A
#
# COMPACT_ATOMS: atom_id res chain seq x y z
N MET A 1 14.00 13.18 35.52
CA MET A 1 14.39 14.06 34.38
C MET A 1 13.12 14.61 33.75
N ASN A 2 13.05 15.91 33.53
CA ASN A 2 11.89 16.58 32.92
C ASN A 2 12.31 17.15 31.56
N HIS A 3 11.43 17.06 30.56
CA HIS A 3 11.61 17.68 29.25
C HIS A 3 10.26 18.20 28.75
N VAL A 4 10.28 19.18 27.85
CA VAL A 4 9.09 19.65 27.14
C VAL A 4 9.06 18.96 25.78
N ASN A 5 7.92 18.33 25.46
CA ASN A 5 7.76 17.70 24.15
C ASN A 5 7.42 18.75 23.09
N SER A 6 8.39 19.08 22.23
CA SER A 6 8.22 20.02 21.12
C SER A 6 7.93 19.34 19.77
N TYR A 7 8.04 18.01 19.67
CA TYR A 7 7.84 17.28 18.41
C TYR A 7 7.25 15.87 18.62
N GLY A 8 6.29 15.49 17.78
CA GLY A 8 5.60 14.21 17.86
C GLY A 8 4.41 14.23 18.81
N ILE A 9 3.54 13.23 18.68
CA ILE A 9 2.26 13.16 19.39
C ILE A 9 2.33 12.34 20.68
N ILE A 10 1.66 12.81 21.72
CA ILE A 10 1.45 12.02 22.94
C ILE A 10 0.26 11.07 22.71
N ARG A 11 0.55 9.78 22.56
CA ARG A 11 -0.47 8.74 22.27
C ARG A 11 -1.45 8.48 23.41
N GLY A 12 -1.13 8.88 24.63
CA GLY A 12 -1.98 8.68 25.82
C GLY A 12 -3.12 9.70 25.98
N LEU A 13 -3.20 10.72 25.11
CA LEU A 13 -4.31 11.66 25.11
C LEU A 13 -5.58 10.98 24.58
N GLN A 14 -6.72 11.27 25.18
CA GLN A 14 -8.01 10.64 24.80
C GLN A 14 -8.36 10.84 23.32
N PHE A 15 -7.95 11.97 22.73
CA PHE A 15 -8.19 12.30 21.32
C PHE A 15 -7.04 11.91 20.38
N ALA A 16 -5.97 11.29 20.88
CA ALA A 16 -4.80 10.96 20.06
C ALA A 16 -5.14 10.01 18.90
N SER A 17 -6.08 9.08 19.11
CA SER A 17 -6.56 8.16 18.09
C SER A 17 -7.14 8.90 16.87
N PHE A 18 -7.92 9.95 17.10
CA PHE A 18 -8.49 10.78 16.04
C PHE A 18 -7.39 11.46 15.22
N VAL A 19 -6.41 12.09 15.89
CA VAL A 19 -5.30 12.80 15.21
C VAL A 19 -4.48 11.84 14.36
N VAL A 20 -4.16 10.65 14.89
CA VAL A 20 -3.41 9.62 14.16
C VAL A 20 -4.18 9.12 12.94
N GLN A 21 -5.49 8.86 13.07
CA GLN A 21 -6.29 8.39 11.93
C GLN A 21 -6.47 9.45 10.86
N TYR A 22 -6.69 10.72 11.25
CA TYR A 22 -6.81 11.83 10.31
C TYR A 22 -5.50 12.11 9.58
N PHE A 23 -4.37 12.11 10.30
CA PHE A 23 -3.07 12.25 9.64
C PHE A 23 -2.76 11.05 8.74
N GLY A 24 -3.16 9.85 9.16
CA GLY A 24 -3.10 8.65 8.32
C GLY A 24 -3.89 8.81 7.02
N LEU A 25 -5.09 9.42 7.05
CA LEU A 25 -5.86 9.71 5.84
C LEU A 25 -5.11 10.64 4.88
N VAL A 26 -4.38 11.64 5.41
CA VAL A 26 -3.54 12.51 4.56
C VAL A 26 -2.46 11.69 3.84
N LEU A 27 -1.82 10.74 4.54
CA LEU A 27 -0.86 9.84 3.93
C LEU A 27 -1.51 8.88 2.93
N ASP A 28 -2.71 8.40 3.22
CA ASP A 28 -3.47 7.52 2.30
C ASP A 28 -3.73 8.24 0.96
N LEU A 29 -4.06 9.53 0.98
CA LEU A 29 -4.23 10.35 -0.22
C LEU A 29 -2.92 10.56 -1.00
N LEU A 30 -1.77 10.65 -0.31
CA LEU A 30 -0.47 10.74 -0.97
C LEU A 30 -0.06 9.43 -1.64
N VAL A 31 -0.39 8.28 -1.03
CA VAL A 31 -0.08 6.96 -1.57
C VAL A 31 -1.00 6.60 -2.74
N LEU A 32 -2.30 6.87 -2.63
CA LEU A 32 -3.28 6.52 -3.66
C LEU A 32 -3.37 7.54 -4.79
N GLY A 33 -3.13 8.82 -4.49
CA GLY A 33 -3.53 9.93 -5.35
C GLY A 33 -5.04 10.19 -5.28
N LEU A 34 -5.44 11.43 -5.63
CA LEU A 34 -6.83 11.89 -5.48
C LEU A 34 -7.83 11.11 -6.32
N GLN A 35 -7.47 10.78 -7.56
CA GLN A 35 -8.35 10.07 -8.48
C GLN A 35 -8.66 8.67 -7.97
N ARG A 36 -7.63 7.87 -7.64
CA ARG A 36 -7.87 6.51 -7.17
C ARG A 36 -8.53 6.46 -5.79
N ALA A 37 -8.21 7.41 -4.90
CA ALA A 37 -8.89 7.53 -3.63
C ALA A 37 -10.38 7.85 -3.79
N SER A 38 -10.74 8.73 -4.74
CA SER A 38 -12.12 9.06 -5.07
C SER A 38 -12.86 7.84 -5.65
N ASP A 39 -12.25 7.07 -6.54
CA ASP A 39 -12.85 5.85 -7.09
C ASP A 39 -13.17 4.83 -6.00
N MET A 40 -12.27 4.67 -5.02
CA MET A 40 -12.46 3.77 -3.88
C MET A 40 -13.54 4.25 -2.92
N ALA A 41 -13.56 5.55 -2.59
CA ALA A 41 -14.54 6.12 -1.69
C ALA A 41 -15.96 6.17 -2.30
N GLY A 42 -16.06 6.27 -3.62
CA GLY A 42 -17.33 6.49 -4.32
C GLY A 42 -17.80 7.94 -4.25
N LEU A 43 -19.01 8.19 -4.73
CA LEU A 43 -19.59 9.53 -4.71
C LEU A 43 -19.93 9.94 -3.27
N PRO A 44 -19.74 11.22 -2.87
CA PRO A 44 -20.06 11.66 -1.51
C PRO A 44 -21.53 11.42 -1.10
N GLN A 45 -22.45 11.44 -2.05
CA GLN A 45 -23.87 11.18 -1.83
C GLN A 45 -24.19 9.68 -1.72
N MET A 46 -23.35 8.82 -2.29
CA MET A 46 -23.51 7.37 -2.33
C MET A 46 -22.12 6.71 -2.24
N PRO A 47 -21.51 6.70 -1.03
CA PRO A 47 -20.18 6.16 -0.84
C PRO A 47 -20.19 4.64 -1.01
N ASN A 48 -19.05 4.08 -1.40
CA ASN A 48 -18.88 2.64 -1.51
C ASN A 48 -18.63 2.01 -0.14
N ASP A 49 -19.09 0.78 0.03
CA ASP A 49 -18.68 -0.05 1.16
C ASP A 49 -17.20 -0.46 1.04
N SER A 50 -16.59 -0.82 2.16
CA SER A 50 -15.18 -1.23 2.19
C SER A 50 -14.90 -2.36 1.18
N LEU A 51 -13.84 -2.19 0.39
CA LEU A 51 -13.41 -3.15 -0.62
C LEU A 51 -14.42 -3.40 -1.74
N THR A 52 -15.35 -2.48 -1.99
CA THR A 52 -16.30 -2.54 -3.10
C THR A 52 -16.13 -1.36 -4.04
N PHE A 53 -16.53 -1.55 -5.30
CA PHE A 53 -16.68 -0.48 -6.29
C PHE A 53 -18.08 -0.57 -6.88
N GLN A 54 -18.59 0.54 -7.41
CA GLN A 54 -19.89 0.56 -8.09
C GLN A 54 -19.87 -0.27 -9.38
N GLU A 55 -18.75 -0.21 -10.11
CA GLU A 55 -18.60 -0.88 -11.41
C GLU A 55 -17.25 -1.57 -11.56
N VAL A 56 -17.26 -2.67 -12.32
CA VAL A 56 -16.05 -3.43 -12.66
C VAL A 56 -15.06 -2.58 -13.46
N VAL A 57 -15.56 -1.68 -14.32
CA VAL A 57 -14.71 -0.81 -15.15
C VAL A 57 -13.85 0.08 -14.25
N VAL A 58 -14.45 0.72 -13.24
CA VAL A 58 -13.74 1.54 -12.24
C VAL A 58 -12.77 0.70 -11.41
N GLU A 59 -13.17 -0.51 -11.02
CA GLU A 59 -12.27 -1.43 -10.33
C GLU A 59 -11.02 -1.72 -11.18
N THR A 60 -11.21 -1.97 -12.48
CA THR A 60 -10.16 -2.37 -13.43
C THR A 60 -9.31 -1.26 -14.02
N ALA A 61 -9.73 -0.01 -13.89
CA ALA A 61 -9.05 1.14 -14.48
C ALA A 61 -7.65 1.42 -13.90
N HIS A 62 -7.32 0.85 -12.73
CA HIS A 62 -6.05 1.10 -12.06
C HIS A 62 -5.46 -0.19 -11.44
N PRO A 63 -4.12 -0.36 -11.39
CA PRO A 63 -3.51 -1.57 -10.82
C PRO A 63 -3.81 -1.78 -9.33
N ILE A 64 -3.90 -0.72 -8.54
CA ILE A 64 -4.29 -0.81 -7.11
C ILE A 64 -5.77 -1.16 -7.02
N ARG A 65 -6.13 -2.40 -6.66
CA ARG A 65 -7.53 -2.83 -6.55
C ARG A 65 -8.10 -2.70 -5.16
N ARG A 66 -7.31 -2.97 -4.12
CA ARG A 66 -7.77 -2.89 -2.73
C ARG A 66 -6.74 -2.16 -1.89
N PHE A 67 -7.24 -1.35 -0.95
CA PHE A 67 -6.44 -0.59 -0.01
C PHE A 67 -7.09 -0.67 1.36
N CYS A 68 -6.29 -0.96 2.38
CA CYS A 68 -6.72 -0.94 3.77
C CYS A 68 -5.56 -0.48 4.64
N ARG A 69 -5.83 0.44 5.58
CA ARG A 69 -4.88 0.84 6.61
C ARG A 69 -5.42 0.49 7.98
N TYR A 70 -4.67 -0.29 8.73
CA TYR A 70 -4.94 -0.59 10.12
C TYR A 70 -3.95 0.16 11.02
N ILE A 71 -4.38 1.33 11.52
CA ILE A 71 -3.56 2.27 12.31
C ILE A 71 -2.34 2.73 11.52
N ASP A 72 -1.23 2.01 11.63
CA ASP A 72 0.07 2.28 11.02
C ASP A 72 0.47 1.23 9.96
N ARG A 73 -0.33 0.19 9.77
CA ARG A 73 -0.06 -0.88 8.80
C ARG A 73 -0.88 -0.68 7.52
N LEU A 74 -0.19 -0.60 6.39
CA LEU A 74 -0.81 -0.52 5.07
C LEU A 74 -0.87 -1.90 4.40
N HIS A 75 -2.01 -2.20 3.83
CA HIS A 75 -2.27 -3.40 3.03
C HIS A 75 -2.78 -2.96 1.66
N ILE A 76 -2.00 -3.23 0.62
CA ILE A 76 -2.30 -2.82 -0.76
C ILE A 76 -2.30 -4.06 -1.65
N PHE A 77 -3.37 -4.25 -2.42
CA PHE A 77 -3.48 -5.33 -3.39
C PHE A 77 -3.38 -4.78 -4.81
N PHE A 78 -2.41 -5.27 -5.57
CA PHE A 78 -2.17 -4.89 -6.95
C PHE A 78 -2.58 -6.00 -7.92
N CYS A 79 -3.14 -5.62 -9.06
CA CYS A 79 -3.38 -6.48 -10.19
C CYS A 79 -2.83 -5.78 -11.44
N PHE A 80 -1.71 -6.29 -11.95
CA PHE A 80 -1.02 -5.76 -13.11
C PHE A 80 -1.29 -6.63 -14.33
N THR A 81 -1.35 -6.00 -15.51
CA THR A 81 -1.19 -6.71 -16.78
C THR A 81 0.28 -7.06 -17.02
N ALA A 82 0.55 -7.95 -17.97
CA ALA A 82 1.92 -8.34 -18.32
C ALA A 82 2.76 -7.16 -18.83
N GLU A 83 2.14 -6.20 -19.51
CA GLU A 83 2.79 -5.01 -20.04
C GLU A 83 3.11 -4.01 -18.91
N GLU A 84 2.13 -3.72 -18.05
CA GLU A 84 2.33 -2.84 -16.88
C GLU A 84 3.40 -3.36 -15.93
N ALA A 85 3.40 -4.67 -15.66
CA ALA A 85 4.39 -5.30 -14.81
C ALA A 85 5.80 -5.18 -15.42
N ARG A 86 5.95 -5.45 -16.72
CA ARG A 86 7.23 -5.34 -17.42
C ARG A 86 7.75 -3.90 -17.42
N ASP A 87 6.90 -2.94 -17.73
CA ASP A 87 7.27 -1.52 -17.75
C ASP A 87 7.67 -1.02 -16.34
N LEU A 88 6.92 -1.39 -15.30
CA LEU A 88 7.27 -1.02 -13.93
C LEU A 88 8.60 -1.63 -13.48
N ILE A 89 8.84 -2.91 -13.77
CA ILE A 89 10.11 -3.59 -13.48
C ILE A 89 11.26 -2.91 -14.21
N GLN A 90 11.08 -2.58 -15.49
CA GLN A 90 12.12 -1.92 -16.28
C GLN A 90 12.46 -0.54 -15.73
N ARG A 91 11.46 0.27 -15.34
CA ARG A 91 11.69 1.56 -14.69
C ARG A 91 12.44 1.41 -13.37
N TYR A 92 12.08 0.43 -12.55
CA TYR A 92 12.79 0.15 -11.31
C TYR A 92 14.26 -0.23 -11.56
N LEU A 93 14.51 -1.17 -12.48
CA LEU A 93 15.88 -1.62 -12.79
C LEU A 93 16.72 -0.55 -13.53
N THR A 94 16.09 0.44 -14.15
CA THR A 94 16.80 1.59 -14.73
C THR A 94 17.42 2.48 -13.64
N GLU A 95 16.67 2.73 -12.56
CA GLU A 95 17.15 3.49 -11.40
C GLU A 95 18.03 2.64 -10.46
N HIS A 96 17.76 1.33 -10.41
CA HIS A 96 18.45 0.36 -9.55
C HIS A 96 18.96 -0.85 -10.36
N PRO A 97 20.04 -0.70 -11.15
CA PRO A 97 20.55 -1.78 -11.98
C PRO A 97 21.07 -2.94 -11.13
N ASP A 98 20.70 -4.17 -11.48
CA ASP A 98 21.12 -5.40 -10.81
C ASP A 98 21.81 -6.35 -11.80
N PRO A 99 23.13 -6.18 -12.03
CA PRO A 99 23.88 -7.01 -12.98
C PRO A 99 24.18 -8.43 -12.46
N ASN A 100 24.05 -8.67 -11.15
CA ASN A 100 24.47 -9.89 -10.48
C ASN A 100 23.29 -10.74 -9.96
N ASN A 101 22.04 -10.35 -10.24
CA ASN A 101 20.84 -10.98 -9.70
C ASN A 101 20.81 -11.03 -8.16
N GLU A 102 21.34 -10.00 -7.49
CA GLU A 102 21.43 -9.94 -6.04
C GLU A 102 20.09 -9.54 -5.38
N ASN A 103 19.10 -9.06 -6.15
CA ASN A 103 17.78 -8.67 -5.63
C ASN A 103 17.02 -9.82 -4.93
N ILE A 104 17.35 -11.07 -5.23
CA ILE A 104 16.77 -12.25 -4.55
C ILE A 104 17.34 -12.42 -3.14
N VAL A 105 18.56 -11.96 -2.91
CA VAL A 105 19.28 -12.11 -1.65
C VAL A 105 18.72 -11.11 -0.64
N GLY A 106 18.15 -11.62 0.46
CA GLY A 106 17.53 -10.77 1.48
C GLY A 106 16.04 -10.49 1.27
N TYR A 107 15.41 -11.05 0.24
CA TYR A 107 13.96 -10.96 0.08
C TYR A 107 13.24 -11.75 1.20
N ASN A 108 12.50 -11.05 2.04
CA ASN A 108 11.81 -11.65 3.18
C ASN A 108 10.67 -12.59 2.74
N ASN A 109 10.51 -13.70 3.45
CA ASN A 109 9.47 -14.68 3.17
C ASN A 109 8.87 -15.25 4.46
N ASN A 110 7.62 -15.70 4.41
CA ASN A 110 6.86 -16.16 5.57
C ASN A 110 7.32 -17.55 6.02
N ARG A 111 8.19 -17.58 7.05
CA ARG A 111 8.81 -18.84 7.53
C ARG A 111 7.89 -19.76 8.33
N CYS A 112 6.64 -19.38 8.57
CA CYS A 112 5.65 -20.21 9.26
C CYS A 112 5.07 -21.33 8.39
N TRP A 113 5.01 -21.15 7.06
CA TRP A 113 4.43 -22.14 6.15
C TRP A 113 5.43 -23.23 5.75
N PRO A 114 5.00 -24.41 5.28
CA PRO A 114 5.88 -25.36 4.59
C PRO A 114 6.58 -24.75 3.36
N ARG A 115 7.75 -25.27 2.94
CA ARG A 115 8.55 -24.66 1.86
C ARG A 115 7.82 -24.61 0.51
N ASP A 116 7.05 -25.65 0.22
CA ASP A 116 6.18 -25.83 -0.94
C ASP A 116 4.95 -24.93 -0.94
N ALA A 117 4.52 -24.43 0.23
CA ALA A 117 3.38 -23.52 0.38
C ALA A 117 3.77 -22.04 0.48
N ARG A 118 5.07 -21.71 0.53
CA ARG A 118 5.56 -20.32 0.52
C ARG A 118 5.65 -19.79 -0.90
N ARG A 119 5.72 -18.46 -1.02
CA ARG A 119 6.09 -17.82 -2.28
C ARG A 119 7.44 -18.36 -2.74
N LEU A 120 7.48 -18.88 -3.97
CA LEU A 120 8.70 -19.28 -4.64
C LEU A 120 9.43 -18.03 -5.17
N SER A 121 10.75 -18.02 -5.04
CA SER A 121 11.58 -17.04 -5.72
C SER A 121 11.86 -17.54 -7.13
N LEU A 122 11.44 -16.79 -8.14
CA LEU A 122 11.75 -17.07 -9.54
C LEU A 122 13.03 -16.31 -9.89
N GLU A 123 14.01 -17.02 -10.46
CA GLU A 123 15.16 -16.40 -11.12
C GLU A 123 14.68 -15.90 -12.49
N TYR A 124 14.94 -14.63 -12.79
CA TYR A 124 14.69 -14.02 -14.11
C TYR A 124 16.01 -13.80 -14.84
#